data_AF-A0A924GTF6-F1
#
_entry.id   AF-A0A924GTF6-F1
#
_cell.length_a   1.000
_cell.length_b   1.000
_cell.length_c   1.000
_cell.angle_alpha   90.00
_cell.angle_beta   90.00
_cell.angle_gamma   90.00
#
_symmetry.space_group_name_H-M   'P 1'
#
loop_
_entity.id
_entity.type
_entity.pdbx_description
1 polymer ?
#
loop_
_entity_poly.entity_id
_entity_poly.type
_entity_poly.pdbx_seq_one_letter_code
_entity_poly.pdbx_strand_id
1 'polypeptide(L)'
;TEAGAMGVVGALILAAIHKRLTLTLIWEAMVGTMRLTAMVVFILIGARVFSMVFQGVDGARWVEHLLTGLPGGQIGFLIVVNLFIFFLAFFLDFFEIAFIILPMLGPVAAKLGIDLVWFGVLLCVNMQTSFMHPPFGFALFYLRGIADSLYKDKRIEKPVKSSDIYLGAIPWVVMQLILVAIVIFVPQTVTAFLPKEEKIDTEKIQIDVPVSDLQGAPSDSTGENPFGDAPAAAASEPEVGKQ
;
A
#
# COMPACT_ATOMS: atom_id res chain seq x y z
N THR A 1 8.95 14.42 -1.36
CA THR A 1 7.67 15.05 -0.96
C THR A 1 7.87 16.56 -0.86
N GLU A 2 6.86 17.34 -1.22
CA GLU A 2 6.94 18.81 -1.30
C GLU A 2 7.23 19.46 0.06
N ALA A 3 6.67 18.92 1.15
CA ALA A 3 6.92 19.38 2.51
C ALA A 3 8.39 19.25 2.94
N GLY A 4 9.07 18.17 2.54
CA GLY A 4 10.50 17.98 2.82
C GLY A 4 11.37 18.97 2.05
N ALA A 5 11.05 19.23 0.78
CA ALA A 5 11.76 20.22 -0.04
C ALA A 5 11.64 21.63 0.55
N MET A 6 10.43 22.03 0.96
CA MET A 6 10.19 23.32 1.63
C MET A 6 10.97 23.45 2.95
N GLY A 7 11.07 22.37 3.73
CA GLY A 7 11.88 22.34 4.95
C GLY A 7 13.37 22.52 4.69
N VAL A 8 13.91 21.88 3.64
CA VAL A 8 15.33 22.05 3.24
C VAL A 8 15.61 23.47 2.77
N VAL A 9 14.72 24.05 1.95
CA VAL A 9 14.85 25.45 1.50
C VAL A 9 14.85 26.40 2.71
N GLY A 10 13.94 26.21 3.67
CA GLY A 10 13.91 26.99 4.90
C GLY A 10 15.19 26.84 5.74
N ALA A 11 15.71 25.62 5.88
CA ALA A 11 16.97 25.36 6.59
C ALA A 11 18.19 26.01 5.91
N LEU A 12 18.25 25.98 4.57
CA LEU A 12 19.30 26.64 3.79
C LEU A 12 19.26 28.16 3.96
N ILE A 13 18.06 28.76 3.95
CA ILE A 13 17.88 30.20 4.19
C ILE A 13 18.36 30.56 5.61
N LEU A 14 17.95 29.80 6.63
CA LEU A 14 18.40 30.04 8.01
C LEU A 14 19.92 29.88 8.15
N ALA A 15 20.52 28.87 7.53
CA ALA A 15 21.96 28.64 7.54
C ALA A 15 22.74 29.78 6.84
N ALA A 16 22.18 30.33 5.75
CA ALA A 16 22.73 31.49 5.06
C ALA A 16 22.68 32.75 5.91
N ILE A 17 21.54 33.02 6.57
CA ILE A 17 21.36 34.17 7.49
C ILE A 17 22.37 34.10 8.64
N HIS A 18 22.62 32.92 9.20
CA HIS A 18 23.59 32.71 10.28
C HIS A 18 25.05 32.63 9.80
N LYS A 19 25.32 32.82 8.49
CA LYS A 19 26.66 32.69 7.87
C LYS A 19 27.35 31.36 8.17
N ARG A 20 26.59 30.28 8.38
CA ARG A 20 27.09 28.93 8.64
C ARG A 20 26.98 28.01 7.42
N LEU A 21 26.45 28.51 6.31
CA LEU A 21 26.35 27.78 5.06
C LEU A 21 27.72 27.68 4.38
N THR A 22 28.39 26.53 4.54
CA THR A 22 29.65 26.21 3.87
C THR A 22 29.43 25.07 2.88
N LEU A 23 30.21 25.06 1.79
CA LEU A 23 30.17 23.94 0.83
C LEU A 23 30.52 22.60 1.49
N THR A 24 31.40 22.62 2.49
CA THR A 24 31.74 21.44 3.28
C THR A 24 30.54 20.88 4.04
N LEU A 25 29.73 21.73 4.69
CA LEU A 25 28.53 21.30 5.41
C LEU A 25 27.47 20.73 4.47
N ILE A 26 27.30 21.33 3.28
CA ILE A 26 26.41 20.80 2.24
C ILE A 26 26.90 19.44 1.77
N TRP A 27 28.20 19.29 1.51
CA TRP A 27 28.79 18.02 1.08
C TRP A 27 28.63 16.92 2.14
N GLU A 28 28.92 17.21 3.41
CA GLU A 28 28.72 16.27 4.51
C GLU A 28 27.25 15.83 4.64
N ALA A 29 26.31 16.78 4.54
CA ALA A 29 24.88 16.49 4.57
C ALA A 29 24.43 15.61 3.38
N MET A 30 24.95 15.88 2.18
CA MET A 30 24.69 15.07 0.99
C MET A 30 25.26 13.66 1.13
N VAL A 31 26.49 13.50 1.63
CA VAL A 31 27.11 12.19 1.84
C VAL A 31 26.36 11.36 2.88
N GLY A 32 25.90 12.00 3.97
CA GLY A 32 25.06 11.36 4.98
C GLY A 32 23.73 10.87 4.40
N THR A 33 23.07 11.73 3.62
CA THR A 33 21.82 11.39 2.91
C THR A 33 22.03 10.26 1.91
N MET A 34 23.09 10.34 1.09
CA MET A 34 23.43 9.33 0.08
C MET A 34 23.67 7.97 0.71
N ARG A 35 24.35 7.89 1.87
CA ARG A 35 24.63 6.62 2.54
C ARG A 35 23.34 5.92 2.98
N LEU A 36 22.41 6.65 3.58
CA LEU A 36 21.11 6.11 3.98
C LEU A 36 20.30 5.67 2.75
N THR A 37 20.21 6.52 1.73
CA THR A 37 19.49 6.18 0.48
C THR A 37 20.12 4.98 -0.23
N ALA A 38 21.45 4.86 -0.27
CA ALA A 38 22.13 3.74 -0.91
C ALA A 38 21.84 2.40 -0.19
N MET A 39 21.80 2.41 1.15
CA MET A 39 21.38 1.23 1.93
C MET A 39 19.95 0.82 1.55
N VAL A 40 19.01 1.76 1.54
CA VAL A 40 17.60 1.50 1.18
C VAL A 40 17.50 0.99 -0.26
N VAL A 41 18.15 1.64 -1.22
CA VAL A 41 18.14 1.21 -2.63
C VAL A 41 18.70 -0.20 -2.80
N PHE A 42 19.75 -0.56 -2.07
CA PHE A 42 20.30 -1.91 -2.13
C PHE A 42 19.32 -2.96 -1.62
N ILE A 43 18.62 -2.66 -0.51
CA ILE A 43 17.56 -3.52 0.01
C ILE A 43 16.40 -3.62 -0.99
N LEU A 44 16.01 -2.51 -1.63
CA LEU A 44 14.97 -2.51 -2.67
C LEU A 44 15.32 -3.37 -3.88
N ILE A 45 16.59 -3.38 -4.30
CA ILE A 45 17.05 -4.26 -5.38
C ILE A 45 16.89 -5.73 -4.96
N GLY A 46 17.34 -6.09 -3.75
CA GLY A 46 17.17 -7.44 -3.20
C GLY A 46 15.69 -7.85 -3.08
N ALA A 47 14.86 -6.94 -2.58
CA ALA A 47 13.41 -7.11 -2.48
C ALA A 47 12.77 -7.36 -3.85
N ARG A 48 13.17 -6.63 -4.90
CA ARG A 48 12.65 -6.82 -6.26
C ARG A 48 13.01 -8.17 -6.83
N VAL A 49 14.26 -8.62 -6.64
CA VAL A 49 14.69 -9.95 -7.08
C VAL A 49 13.92 -11.03 -6.31
N PHE A 50 13.78 -10.89 -4.98
CA PHE A 50 12.98 -11.79 -4.16
C PHE A 50 11.52 -11.85 -4.64
N SER A 51 10.84 -10.70 -4.79
CA SER A 51 9.46 -10.64 -5.23
C SER A 51 9.27 -11.26 -6.62
N MET A 52 10.23 -11.08 -7.53
CA MET A 52 10.19 -11.69 -8.86
C MET A 52 10.33 -13.21 -8.81
N VAL A 53 11.31 -13.73 -8.07
CA VAL A 53 11.51 -15.19 -7.91
C VAL A 53 10.33 -15.81 -7.17
N PHE A 54 9.85 -15.16 -6.11
CA PHE A 54 8.70 -15.60 -5.32
C PHE A 54 7.42 -15.70 -6.16
N GLN A 55 7.16 -14.72 -7.03
CA GLN A 55 6.06 -14.80 -7.99
C GLN A 55 6.30 -15.91 -9.03
N GLY A 56 7.54 -16.09 -9.48
CA GLY A 56 7.92 -17.14 -10.43
C GLY A 56 7.74 -18.57 -9.89
N VAL A 57 7.80 -18.79 -8.58
CA VAL A 57 7.56 -20.09 -7.92
C VAL A 57 6.14 -20.26 -7.38
N ASP A 58 5.19 -19.45 -7.85
CA ASP A 58 3.80 -19.48 -7.36
C ASP A 58 3.67 -19.23 -5.84
N GLY A 59 4.60 -18.49 -5.24
CA GLY A 59 4.63 -18.23 -3.80
C GLY A 59 3.35 -17.56 -3.29
N ALA A 60 2.70 -16.73 -4.11
CA ALA A 60 1.41 -16.13 -3.79
C ALA A 60 0.31 -17.18 -3.57
N ARG A 61 0.30 -18.25 -4.39
CA ARG A 61 -0.63 -19.38 -4.20
C ARG A 61 -0.29 -20.18 -2.95
N TRP A 62 0.99 -20.37 -2.63
CA TRP A 62 1.39 -21.06 -1.40
C TRP A 62 0.90 -20.32 -0.14
N VAL A 63 1.09 -19.00 -0.10
CA VAL A 63 0.58 -18.15 0.98
C VAL A 63 -0.95 -18.13 1.00
N GLU A 64 -1.60 -18.11 -0.17
CA GLU A 64 -3.06 -18.23 -0.27
C GLU A 64 -3.58 -19.50 0.42
N HIS A 65 -3.00 -20.67 0.13
CA HIS A 65 -3.44 -21.93 0.75
C HIS A 65 -3.20 -21.96 2.25
N LEU A 66 -2.07 -21.43 2.71
CA LEU A 66 -1.77 -21.29 4.14
C LEU A 66 -2.77 -20.39 4.86
N LEU A 67 -3.16 -19.28 4.25
CA LEU A 67 -4.00 -18.27 4.89
C LEU A 67 -5.50 -18.57 4.73
N THR A 68 -5.92 -19.23 3.66
CA THR A 68 -7.30 -19.72 3.50
C THR A 68 -7.61 -20.95 4.36
N GLY A 69 -6.58 -21.70 4.78
CA GLY A 69 -6.70 -22.79 5.74
C GLY A 69 -6.89 -22.33 7.20
N LEU A 70 -6.79 -21.04 7.49
CA LEU A 70 -6.96 -20.51 8.84
C LEU A 70 -8.46 -20.36 9.20
N PRO A 71 -8.89 -20.83 10.38
CA PRO A 71 -10.24 -20.61 10.87
C PRO A 71 -10.43 -19.11 11.19
N GLY A 72 -11.52 -18.50 10.72
CA GLY A 72 -11.89 -17.13 11.06
C GLY A 72 -12.28 -16.21 9.90
N GLY A 73 -12.30 -16.71 8.66
CA GLY A 73 -12.75 -15.96 7.49
C GLY A 73 -12.01 -14.63 7.32
N GLN A 74 -12.75 -13.57 6.98
CA GLN A 74 -12.20 -12.23 6.72
C GLN A 74 -11.49 -11.61 7.93
N ILE A 75 -12.08 -11.75 9.12
CA ILE A 75 -11.57 -11.12 10.35
C ILE A 75 -10.34 -11.88 10.88
N GLY A 76 -10.39 -13.22 10.86
CA GLY A 76 -9.25 -14.05 11.28
C GLY A 76 -8.00 -13.79 10.43
N PHE A 77 -8.18 -13.68 9.11
CA PHE A 77 -7.11 -13.29 8.19
C PHE A 77 -6.51 -11.93 8.58
N LEU A 78 -7.36 -10.91 8.81
CA LEU A 78 -6.89 -9.57 9.16
C LEU A 78 -6.10 -9.57 10.46
N ILE A 79 -6.55 -10.27 11.50
CA ILE A 79 -5.84 -10.35 12.78
C ILE A 79 -4.46 -11.00 12.60
N VAL A 80 -4.40 -12.15 11.91
CA VAL A 80 -3.15 -12.88 11.71
C VAL A 80 -2.17 -12.06 10.87
N VAL A 81 -2.64 -11.44 9.79
CA VAL A 81 -1.80 -10.60 8.94
C VAL A 81 -1.33 -9.35 9.68
N ASN A 82 -2.20 -8.69 10.45
CA ASN A 82 -1.79 -7.51 11.22
C ASN A 82 -0.73 -7.89 12.26
N LEU A 83 -0.90 -9.01 12.96
CA LEU A 83 0.10 -9.50 13.91
C LEU A 83 1.41 -9.90 13.21
N PHE A 84 1.33 -10.61 12.08
CA PHE A 84 2.49 -11.00 11.28
C PHE A 84 3.28 -9.78 10.82
N ILE A 85 2.60 -8.77 10.25
CA ILE A 85 3.22 -7.53 9.79
C ILE A 85 3.77 -6.73 10.98
N PHE A 86 3.11 -6.71 12.12
CA PHE A 86 3.59 -6.03 13.32
C PHE A 86 4.96 -6.56 13.77
N PHE A 87 5.13 -7.88 13.79
CA PHE A 87 6.43 -8.49 14.10
C PHE A 87 7.46 -8.28 12.99
N LEU A 88 7.05 -8.35 11.73
CA LEU A 88 7.95 -8.16 10.60
C LEU A 88 8.45 -6.72 10.48
N ALA A 89 7.62 -5.74 10.84
CA ALA A 89 7.91 -4.31 10.85
C ALA A 89 8.94 -3.90 11.91
N PHE A 90 9.35 -4.81 12.80
CA PHE A 90 10.54 -4.60 13.61
C PHE A 90 11.82 -4.74 12.80
N PHE A 91 11.86 -5.64 11.82
CA PHE A 91 13.09 -5.95 11.07
C PHE A 91 13.12 -5.31 9.69
N LEU A 92 11.95 -5.06 9.09
CA LEU A 92 11.80 -4.52 7.75
C LEU A 92 11.25 -3.09 7.81
N ASP A 93 11.84 -2.21 7.00
CA ASP A 93 11.34 -0.84 6.83
C ASP A 93 10.09 -0.83 5.91
N PHE A 94 9.40 0.31 5.87
CA PHE A 94 8.13 0.49 5.18
C PHE A 94 8.20 0.10 3.72
N PHE A 95 9.22 0.57 3.02
CA PHE A 95 9.32 0.34 1.59
C PHE A 95 9.46 -1.16 1.28
N GLU A 96 10.16 -1.90 2.13
CA GLU A 96 10.37 -3.33 2.04
C GLU A 96 9.07 -4.09 2.24
N ILE A 97 8.29 -3.74 3.27
CA ILE A 97 6.97 -4.34 3.49
C ILE A 97 6.06 -4.04 2.30
N ALA A 98 6.05 -2.79 1.81
CA ALA A 98 5.23 -2.39 0.69
C ALA A 98 5.61 -3.09 -0.63
N PHE A 99 6.89 -3.39 -0.88
CA PHE A 99 7.34 -4.03 -2.12
C PHE A 99 7.45 -5.56 -2.06
N ILE A 100 7.53 -6.15 -0.86
CA ILE A 100 7.63 -7.60 -0.67
C ILE A 100 6.30 -8.18 -0.24
N ILE A 101 5.73 -7.65 0.84
CA ILE A 101 4.60 -8.26 1.55
C ILE A 101 3.27 -7.87 0.90
N LEU A 102 3.11 -6.60 0.49
CA LEU A 102 1.85 -6.15 -0.10
C LEU A 102 1.51 -6.87 -1.42
N PRO A 103 2.44 -7.09 -2.37
CA PRO A 103 2.15 -7.89 -3.58
C PRO A 103 1.84 -9.35 -3.29
N MET A 104 2.35 -9.88 -2.17
CA MET A 104 2.10 -11.24 -1.72
C MET A 104 0.72 -11.37 -1.06
N LEU A 105 0.32 -10.41 -0.23
CA LEU A 105 -0.94 -10.46 0.53
C LEU A 105 -2.13 -9.86 -0.22
N GLY A 106 -1.91 -8.91 -1.13
CA GLY A 106 -2.96 -8.23 -1.89
C GLY A 106 -3.88 -9.17 -2.66
N PRO A 107 -3.36 -10.14 -3.44
CA PRO A 107 -4.18 -11.12 -4.15
C PRO A 107 -5.00 -12.01 -3.20
N VAL A 108 -4.44 -12.36 -2.04
CA VAL A 108 -5.11 -13.18 -1.03
C VAL A 108 -6.25 -12.38 -0.38
N ALA A 109 -6.01 -11.11 -0.04
CA ALA A 109 -7.02 -10.22 0.52
C ALA A 109 -8.19 -10.00 -0.46
N ALA A 110 -7.89 -9.75 -1.74
CA ALA A 110 -8.91 -9.55 -2.77
C ALA A 110 -9.80 -10.79 -2.96
N LYS A 111 -9.22 -12.00 -2.93
CA LYS A 111 -9.97 -13.27 -3.02
C LYS A 111 -10.87 -13.52 -1.81
N LEU A 112 -10.45 -13.09 -0.62
CA LEU A 112 -11.27 -13.15 0.60
C LEU A 112 -12.38 -12.08 0.64
N GLY A 113 -12.52 -11.27 -0.41
CA GLY A 113 -13.52 -10.18 -0.47
C GLY A 113 -13.16 -9.00 0.42
N ILE A 114 -11.88 -8.86 0.81
CA ILE A 114 -11.40 -7.71 1.59
C ILE A 114 -11.17 -6.55 0.64
N ASP A 115 -11.73 -5.40 1.00
CA ASP A 115 -11.42 -4.14 0.34
C ASP A 115 -9.92 -3.80 0.50
N LEU A 116 -9.23 -3.63 -0.62
CA LEU A 116 -7.78 -3.39 -0.64
C LEU A 116 -7.41 -2.05 0.01
N VAL A 117 -8.30 -1.06 0.00
CA VAL A 117 -8.07 0.24 0.66
C VAL A 117 -8.16 0.06 2.16
N TRP A 118 -9.18 -0.64 2.65
CA TRP A 118 -9.31 -0.99 4.07
C TRP A 118 -8.09 -1.79 4.56
N PHE A 119 -7.66 -2.79 3.78
CA PHE A 119 -6.46 -3.56 4.07
C PHE A 119 -5.19 -2.69 4.11
N GLY A 120 -5.03 -1.80 3.12
CA GLY A 120 -3.90 -0.87 3.05
C GLY A 120 -3.85 0.08 4.24
N VAL A 121 -5.00 0.65 4.65
CA VAL A 121 -5.07 1.52 5.83
C VAL A 121 -4.71 0.76 7.10
N LEU A 122 -5.21 -0.46 7.29
CA LEU A 122 -4.84 -1.31 8.41
C LEU A 122 -3.34 -1.59 8.46
N LEU A 123 -2.72 -1.83 7.31
CA LEU A 123 -1.29 -2.05 7.19
C LEU A 123 -0.49 -0.78 7.55
N CYS A 124 -0.89 0.38 7.02
CA CYS A 124 -0.26 1.67 7.30
C CYS A 124 -0.32 2.02 8.80
N VAL A 125 -1.49 1.88 9.42
CA VAL A 125 -1.70 2.15 10.84
C VAL A 125 -0.84 1.22 11.70
N ASN A 126 -0.82 -0.07 11.39
CA ASN A 126 -0.06 -1.07 12.14
C ASN A 126 1.46 -0.84 12.07
N MET A 127 1.95 -0.49 10.89
CA MET A 127 3.36 -0.22 10.68
C MET A 127 3.79 1.10 11.34
N GLN A 128 2.91 2.12 11.40
CA GLN A 128 3.15 3.31 12.20
C GLN A 128 3.33 2.97 13.69
N THR A 129 2.52 2.06 14.24
CA THR A 129 2.66 1.58 15.63
C THR A 129 4.04 0.97 15.88
N SER A 130 4.56 0.23 14.90
CA SER A 130 5.82 -0.49 15.00
C SER A 130 7.02 0.46 15.14
N PHE A 131 6.95 1.66 14.54
CA PHE A 131 7.95 2.74 14.69
C PHE A 131 7.94 3.45 16.06
N MET A 132 7.00 3.12 16.94
CA MET A 132 6.83 3.78 18.24
C MET A 132 7.14 2.87 19.43
N HIS A 133 7.60 1.64 19.19
CA HIS A 133 7.93 0.67 20.24
C HIS A 133 9.46 0.51 20.41
N PRO A 134 9.98 0.23 21.64
CA PRO A 134 11.40 0.24 21.98
C PRO A 134 12.40 -0.61 21.16
N PRO A 135 12.07 -1.72 20.49
CA PRO A 135 13.08 -2.47 19.75
C PRO A 135 13.57 -1.73 18.49
N PHE A 136 12.74 -0.90 17.86
CA PHE A 136 13.08 -0.22 16.58
C PHE A 136 12.49 1.19 16.43
N GLY A 137 11.95 1.77 17.50
CA GLY A 137 11.42 3.12 17.46
C GLY A 137 12.51 4.16 17.28
N PHE A 138 12.93 4.42 16.03
CA PHE A 138 13.91 5.45 15.69
C PHE A 138 13.55 6.81 16.29
N ALA A 139 12.25 7.11 16.39
CA ALA A 139 11.75 8.31 17.05
C ALA A 139 12.12 8.35 18.55
N LEU A 140 12.02 7.23 19.27
CA LEU A 140 12.39 7.13 20.69
C LEU A 140 13.90 7.24 20.89
N PHE A 141 14.70 6.65 20.00
CA PHE A 141 16.16 6.78 20.04
C PHE A 141 16.63 8.19 19.66
N TYR A 142 15.95 8.85 18.72
CA TYR A 142 16.21 10.25 18.38
C TYR A 142 15.90 11.17 19.56
N LEU A 143 14.75 10.98 20.21
CA LEU A 143 14.40 11.71 21.44
C LEU A 143 15.40 11.46 22.57
N ARG A 144 15.87 10.22 22.73
CA ARG A 144 16.94 9.90 23.70
C ARG A 144 18.23 10.64 23.37
N GLY A 145 18.61 10.71 22.09
CA GLY A 145 19.79 11.43 21.62
C GLY A 145 19.72 12.93 21.90
N ILE A 146 18.59 13.57 21.60
CA ILE A 146 18.36 14.99 21.90
C ILE A 146 18.29 15.24 23.42
N ALA A 147 17.62 14.37 24.17
CA ALA A 147 17.53 14.50 25.63
C ALA A 147 18.91 14.38 26.28
N ASP A 148 19.79 13.53 25.76
CA ASP A 148 21.18 13.42 26.22
C ASP A 148 22.00 14.68 25.92
N SER A 149 21.87 15.23 24.71
CA SER A 149 22.58 16.46 24.33
C SER A 149 22.10 17.67 25.13
N LEU A 150 20.80 17.80 25.35
CA LEU A 150 20.22 18.89 26.14
C LEU A 150 20.61 18.81 27.63
N TYR A 151 20.75 17.61 28.17
CA TYR A 151 21.28 17.41 29.53
C TYR A 151 22.77 17.80 29.62
N LYS A 152 23.59 17.39 28.63
CA LYS A 152 25.01 17.78 28.54
C LYS A 152 25.21 19.30 28.39
N ASP A 153 24.31 19.96 27.66
CA ASP A 153 24.28 21.42 27.49
C ASP A 153 23.68 22.16 28.71
N LYS A 154 23.36 21.46 29.81
CA LYS A 154 22.72 21.99 31.03
C LYS A 154 21.39 22.71 30.80
N ARG A 155 20.69 22.41 29.70
CA ARG A 155 19.38 22.98 29.38
C ARG A 155 18.22 22.24 30.07
N ILE A 156 18.48 21.04 30.59
CA ILE A 156 17.53 20.22 31.35
C ILE A 156 18.15 19.85 32.69
N GLU A 157 17.40 19.99 33.78
CA GLU A 157 17.87 19.78 35.15
C GLU A 157 18.05 18.30 35.53
N LYS A 158 17.35 17.38 34.83
CA LYS A 158 17.36 15.94 35.14
C LYS A 158 17.64 15.10 33.89
N PRO A 159 18.45 14.03 34.00
CA PRO A 159 18.68 13.11 32.90
C PRO A 159 17.39 12.31 32.63
N VAL A 160 16.84 12.46 31.42
CA VAL A 160 15.69 11.65 30.99
C VAL A 160 16.17 10.22 30.75
N LYS A 161 15.64 9.26 31.52
CA LYS A 161 16.00 7.85 31.36
C LYS A 161 15.28 7.28 30.14
N SER A 162 15.87 6.26 29.52
CA SER A 162 15.22 5.54 28.42
C SER A 162 13.86 4.95 28.85
N SER A 163 13.73 4.53 30.11
CA SER A 163 12.44 4.09 30.68
C SER A 163 11.37 5.17 30.67
N ASP A 164 11.70 6.44 30.92
CA ASP A 164 10.71 7.52 30.94
C ASP A 164 10.16 7.79 29.54
N ILE A 165 11.04 7.71 28.53
CA ILE A 165 10.68 7.82 27.11
C ILE A 165 9.79 6.64 26.69
N TYR A 166 10.11 5.43 27.15
CA TYR A 166 9.30 4.23 26.86
C TYR A 166 7.94 4.27 27.56
N LEU A 167 7.88 4.69 28.82
CA LEU A 167 6.64 4.91 29.56
C LEU A 167 5.77 5.99 28.90
N GLY A 168 6.38 7.03 28.33
CA GLY A 168 5.67 8.03 27.54
C GLY A 168 5.12 7.52 26.20
N ALA A 169 5.76 6.51 25.60
CA ALA A 169 5.32 5.91 24.34
C ALA A 169 4.17 4.90 24.49
N ILE A 170 4.09 4.21 25.63
CA ILE A 170 3.08 3.16 25.89
C ILE A 170 1.64 3.68 25.71
N PRO A 171 1.21 4.84 26.27
CA PRO A 171 -0.15 5.35 26.07
C PRO A 171 -0.49 5.56 24.60
N TRP A 172 0.48 5.99 23.80
CA TRP A 172 0.27 6.18 22.37
C TRP A 172 0.12 4.85 21.63
N VAL A 173 0.97 3.87 21.94
CA VAL A 173 0.85 2.51 21.38
C VAL A 173 -0.51 1.89 21.73
N VAL A 174 -0.97 2.05 22.98
CA VAL A 174 -2.29 1.56 23.40
C VAL A 174 -3.41 2.23 22.62
N MET A 175 -3.36 3.56 22.45
CA MET A 175 -4.34 4.29 21.64
C MET A 175 -4.34 3.81 20.17
N GLN A 176 -3.16 3.52 19.62
CA GLN A 176 -3.01 3.01 18.26
C GLN A 176 -3.57 1.59 18.11
N LEU A 177 -3.36 0.71 19.10
CA LEU A 177 -3.97 -0.62 19.13
C LEU A 177 -5.50 -0.55 19.23
N ILE A 178 -6.03 0.41 20.00
CA ILE A 178 -7.48 0.67 20.03
C ILE A 178 -7.97 1.11 18.66
N LEU A 179 -7.24 1.99 17.98
CA LEU A 179 -7.58 2.42 16.62
C LEU A 179 -7.57 1.23 15.64
N VAL A 180 -6.56 0.36 15.68
CA VAL A 180 -6.50 -0.86 14.87
C VAL A 180 -7.71 -1.75 15.15
N ALA A 181 -8.05 -1.98 16.42
CA ALA A 181 -9.22 -2.78 16.79
C ALA A 181 -10.52 -2.17 16.24
N ILE A 182 -10.72 -0.86 16.38
CA ILE A 182 -11.88 -0.16 15.82
C ILE A 182 -11.94 -0.33 14.30
N VAL A 183 -10.82 -0.18 13.60
CA VAL A 183 -10.77 -0.32 12.14
C VAL A 183 -11.02 -1.77 11.70
N ILE A 184 -10.63 -2.77 12.49
CA ILE A 184 -10.93 -4.19 12.22
C ILE A 184 -12.44 -4.49 12.40
N PHE A 185 -13.06 -3.99 13.47
CA PHE A 185 -14.48 -4.29 13.77
C PHE A 185 -15.47 -3.36 13.05
N VAL A 186 -15.03 -2.18 12.61
CA VAL A 186 -15.85 -1.17 11.93
C VAL A 186 -15.18 -0.79 10.60
N PRO A 187 -15.26 -1.65 9.56
CA PRO A 187 -14.70 -1.34 8.24
C PRO A 187 -15.32 -0.10 7.58
N GLN A 188 -16.54 0.27 8.00
CA GLN A 188 -17.25 1.46 7.54
C GLN A 188 -16.51 2.77 7.89
N THR A 189 -15.69 2.81 8.94
CA THR A 189 -14.95 4.05 9.28
C THR A 189 -13.95 4.45 8.19
N VAL A 190 -13.42 3.47 7.46
CA VAL A 190 -12.45 3.70 6.37
C VAL A 190 -13.14 3.75 5.00
N THR A 191 -14.21 2.98 4.82
CA THR A 191 -14.91 2.86 3.53
C THR A 191 -16.07 3.83 3.35
N ALA A 192 -16.56 4.49 4.40
CA ALA A 192 -17.71 5.40 4.31
C ALA A 192 -17.47 6.64 3.43
N PHE A 193 -16.21 7.05 3.27
CA PHE A 193 -15.83 8.21 2.46
C PHE A 193 -15.18 7.84 1.13
N LEU A 194 -15.07 6.54 0.80
CA LEU A 194 -14.59 6.10 -0.51
C LEU A 194 -15.75 6.15 -1.51
N PRO A 195 -15.62 6.86 -2.65
CA PRO A 195 -16.53 6.66 -3.76
C PRO A 195 -16.40 5.20 -4.19
N LYS A 196 -17.50 4.43 -4.07
CA LYS A 196 -17.55 3.05 -4.58
C LYS A 196 -17.14 3.09 -6.04
N GLU A 197 -16.11 2.36 -6.42
CA GLU A 197 -15.83 2.09 -7.82
C GLU A 197 -17.03 1.36 -8.40
N GLU A 198 -17.93 2.08 -9.08
CA GLU A 198 -18.83 1.47 -10.04
C GLU A 198 -17.92 0.82 -11.09
N LYS A 199 -17.83 -0.51 -11.05
CA LYS A 199 -17.43 -1.28 -12.22
C LYS A 199 -18.49 -1.02 -13.28
N ILE A 200 -18.24 -0.02 -14.13
CA ILE A 200 -19.03 0.20 -15.34
C ILE A 200 -18.72 -0.99 -16.25
N ASP A 201 -19.56 -2.03 -16.20
CA ASP A 201 -19.56 -3.12 -17.17
C ASP A 201 -19.79 -2.52 -18.56
N THR A 202 -18.70 -2.37 -19.31
CA THR A 202 -18.70 -1.82 -20.67
C THR A 202 -19.47 -2.74 -21.64
N GLU A 203 -19.82 -3.95 -21.22
CA GLU A 203 -20.60 -4.94 -21.97
C GLU A 203 -22.12 -4.64 -22.02
N LYS A 204 -22.64 -3.71 -21.21
CA LYS A 204 -24.08 -3.33 -21.18
C LYS A 204 -24.40 -2.00 -21.84
N ILE A 205 -23.46 -1.40 -22.57
CA ILE A 205 -23.72 -0.15 -23.29
C ILE A 205 -24.44 -0.49 -24.61
N GLN A 206 -25.77 -0.56 -24.58
CA GLN A 206 -26.59 -0.51 -25.79
C GLN A 206 -26.60 0.93 -26.30
N ILE A 207 -25.76 1.23 -27.29
CA ILE A 207 -25.87 2.46 -28.09
C ILE A 207 -27.05 2.26 -29.03
N ASP A 208 -28.25 2.58 -28.56
CA ASP A 208 -29.42 2.64 -29.41
C ASP A 208 -29.34 3.93 -30.22
N VAL A 209 -28.95 3.81 -31.49
CA VAL A 209 -28.95 4.93 -32.43
C VAL A 209 -30.38 5.07 -32.93
N PRO A 210 -31.15 6.13 -32.57
CA PRO A 210 -32.50 6.28 -33.06
C PRO A 210 -32.44 6.54 -34.57
N VAL A 211 -32.86 5.54 -35.36
CA VAL A 211 -32.92 5.59 -36.83
C VAL A 211 -34.08 6.44 -37.36
N SER A 212 -34.67 7.30 -36.52
CA SER A 212 -35.93 7.99 -36.80
C SER A 212 -35.84 9.15 -37.80
N ASP A 213 -34.64 9.56 -38.22
CA ASP A 213 -34.45 10.75 -39.06
C ASP A 213 -34.01 10.48 -40.51
N LEU A 214 -34.16 9.24 -41.01
CA LEU A 214 -33.89 8.91 -42.43
C LEU A 214 -35.15 8.69 -43.28
N GLN A 215 -36.33 9.05 -42.77
CA GLN A 215 -37.58 8.97 -43.52
C GLN A 215 -37.72 10.16 -44.50
N GLY A 216 -37.00 10.12 -45.63
CA GLY A 216 -37.12 11.19 -46.62
C GLY A 216 -36.32 11.04 -47.91
N ALA A 217 -36.52 9.97 -48.70
CA ALA A 217 -36.29 9.93 -50.17
C ALA A 217 -36.67 8.54 -50.73
N PRO A 218 -37.08 8.44 -52.02
CA PRO A 218 -38.08 7.46 -52.46
C PRO A 218 -37.55 6.05 -52.67
N SER A 219 -38.46 5.10 -52.50
CA SER A 219 -38.32 3.70 -52.88
C SER A 219 -38.11 3.56 -54.38
N ASP A 220 -36.93 3.10 -54.81
CA ASP A 220 -36.80 2.39 -56.08
C ASP A 220 -35.82 1.23 -55.92
N SER A 221 -36.34 0.06 -56.25
CA SER A 221 -35.67 -1.23 -56.20
C SER A 221 -34.88 -1.47 -57.48
N THR A 222 -33.55 -1.60 -57.38
CA THR A 222 -32.74 -2.43 -58.29
C THR A 222 -31.45 -2.80 -57.59
N GLY A 223 -31.10 -4.09 -57.70
CA GLY A 223 -30.13 -4.75 -56.86
C GLY A 223 -28.68 -4.37 -57.10
N GLU A 224 -27.88 -4.59 -56.07
CA GLU A 224 -26.59 -5.29 -56.08
C GLU A 224 -26.01 -5.17 -54.66
N ASN A 225 -25.87 -6.28 -53.94
CA ASN A 225 -25.08 -6.33 -52.71
C ASN A 225 -23.59 -6.20 -53.11
N PRO A 226 -22.85 -5.17 -52.66
CA PRO A 226 -21.47 -4.93 -53.09
C PRO A 226 -20.44 -5.81 -52.36
N PHE A 227 -20.89 -6.74 -51.53
CA PHE A 227 -20.03 -7.67 -50.79
C PHE A 227 -20.57 -9.08 -50.97
N GLY A 228 -19.88 -9.83 -51.84
CA GLY A 228 -20.26 -11.16 -52.30
C GLY A 228 -20.26 -12.25 -51.23
N ASP A 229 -20.89 -13.36 -51.59
CA ASP A 229 -21.22 -14.54 -50.79
C ASP A 229 -20.05 -15.14 -49.98
N ALA A 230 -20.35 -15.51 -48.74
CA ALA A 230 -19.71 -16.64 -48.07
C ALA A 230 -20.78 -17.49 -47.35
N PRO A 231 -20.71 -18.83 -47.42
CA PRO A 231 -21.89 -19.67 -47.34
C PRO A 231 -22.24 -20.08 -45.90
N ALA A 232 -23.53 -20.07 -45.59
CA ALA A 232 -24.09 -20.81 -44.48
C ALA A 232 -24.28 -22.28 -44.89
N ALA A 233 -23.72 -23.24 -44.14
CA ALA A 233 -24.29 -24.57 -44.04
C ALA A 233 -23.74 -25.39 -42.87
N ALA A 234 -24.70 -26.00 -42.16
CA ALA A 234 -24.66 -27.33 -41.55
C ALA A 234 -24.47 -27.41 -40.02
N ALA A 235 -25.61 -27.24 -39.34
CA ALA A 235 -25.91 -28.00 -38.13
C ALA A 235 -26.42 -29.40 -38.53
N SER A 236 -25.90 -30.45 -37.90
CA SER A 236 -26.57 -31.77 -37.80
C SER A 236 -25.96 -32.57 -36.64
N GLU A 237 -26.72 -32.74 -35.57
CA GLU A 237 -26.53 -33.79 -34.55
C GLU A 237 -26.63 -35.19 -35.18
N PRO A 238 -26.21 -36.25 -34.45
CA PRO A 238 -27.25 -37.19 -34.02
C PRO A 238 -27.10 -37.79 -32.61
N GLU A 239 -28.26 -37.85 -31.94
CA GLU A 239 -28.89 -38.92 -31.12
C GLU A 239 -28.15 -39.81 -30.11
N VAL A 240 -28.59 -39.67 -28.85
CA VAL A 240 -29.24 -40.64 -27.93
C VAL A 240 -28.67 -42.08 -27.77
N GLY A 241 -28.32 -42.42 -26.53
CA GLY A 241 -28.22 -43.80 -26.04
C GLY A 241 -28.01 -43.93 -24.51
N LYS A 242 -29.11 -44.05 -23.75
CA LYS A 242 -29.39 -44.80 -22.48
C LYS A 242 -28.16 -45.19 -21.60
N GLN A 243 -28.10 -44.88 -20.30
CA GLN A 243 -28.91 -45.39 -19.16
C GLN A 243 -28.51 -44.65 -17.88
#